data_AF-A0A970YFV1-F1
#
_entry.id   AF-A0A970YFV1-F1
#
_cell.length_a   1.000
_cell.length_b   1.000
_cell.length_c   1.000
_cell.angle_alpha   90.00
_cell.angle_beta   90.00
_cell.angle_gamma   90.00
#
_symmetry.space_group_name_H-M   'P 1'
#
loop_
_entity.id
_entity.type
_entity.pdbx_description
1 polymer ?
#
loop_
_entity_poly.entity_id
_entity_poly.type
_entity_poly.pdbx_seq_one_letter_code
_entity_poly.pdbx_strand_id
1 'polypeptide(L)' 'SMYCHLSEIKANTGDLVSAGDVVGLVGNTGLSTGPHLHWEVRVQGERVDPMRLLAQ' A
#
# COMPACT_ATOMS: atom_id res chain seq x y z
N SER A 1 1.02 2.73 -6.80
CA SER A 1 0.58 1.66 -5.89
C SER A 1 -0.47 2.23 -4.94
N MET A 2 -1.18 1.38 -4.20
CA MET A 2 -2.18 1.75 -3.20
C MET A 2 -2.06 0.81 -2.00
N TYR A 3 -2.23 1.35 -0.79
CA TYR A 3 -2.21 0.61 0.47
C TYR A 3 -3.51 0.90 1.23
N CYS A 4 -4.20 -0.13 1.70
CA CYS A 4 -5.48 0.00 2.40
C CYS A 4 -5.47 -0.73 3.75
N HIS A 5 -6.55 -0.51 4.52
CA HIS A 5 -6.77 -1.04 5.87
C HIS A 5 -5.73 -0.62 6.91
N LEU A 6 -4.99 0.46 6.64
CA LEU A 6 -3.95 0.96 7.54
C LEU A 6 -4.53 1.41 8.88
N SER A 7 -3.79 1.18 9.96
CA SER A 7 -4.11 1.72 11.29
C SER A 7 -3.64 3.16 11.44
N GLU A 8 -2.57 3.51 10.73
CA GLU A 8 -1.96 4.85 10.72
C GLU A 8 -1.38 5.14 9.34
N ILE A 9 -1.59 6.36 8.84
CA ILE A 9 -0.94 6.88 7.63
C ILE A 9 0.15 7.85 8.09
N LYS A 10 1.39 7.63 7.65
CA LYS A 10 2.56 8.44 8.03
C LYS A 10 3.01 9.41 6.96
N ALA A 11 2.69 9.14 5.70
CA ALA A 11 2.97 10.04 4.58
C ALA A 11 1.84 11.06 4.38
N ASN A 12 2.16 12.24 3.86
CA ASN A 12 1.21 13.28 3.49
C ASN A 12 1.11 13.40 1.96
N THR A 13 0.00 13.98 1.50
CA THR A 13 -0.16 14.30 0.08
C THR A 13 0.91 15.29 -0.37
N GLY A 14 1.68 14.90 -1.38
CA GLY A 14 2.78 15.71 -1.93
C GLY A 14 4.17 15.29 -1.45
N ASP A 15 4.27 14.40 -0.45
CA ASP A 15 5.57 13.88 -0.01
C ASP A 15 6.21 13.04 -1.13
N LEU A 16 7.51 13.27 -1.35
CA LEU A 16 8.35 12.40 -2.17
C LEU A 16 8.85 11.26 -1.29
N VAL A 17 8.56 10.02 -1.68
CA VAL A 17 8.96 8.81 -0.94
C VAL A 17 9.85 7.94 -1.80
N SER A 18 10.81 7.29 -1.17
CA SER A 18 11.75 6.33 -1.76
C SER A 18 11.40 4.89 -1.35
N ALA A 19 11.92 3.92 -2.09
CA ALA A 19 11.80 2.52 -1.69
C ALA A 19 12.47 2.31 -0.33
N GLY A 20 11.74 1.72 0.62
CA GLY A 20 12.17 1.51 2.00
C GLY A 20 11.60 2.51 3.00
N ASP A 21 11.03 3.63 2.55
CA ASP A 21 10.41 4.60 3.44
C ASP A 21 9.11 4.05 4.07
N VAL A 22 8.90 4.37 5.34
CA VAL A 22 7.68 3.96 6.07
C VAL A 22 6.55 4.96 5.77
N VAL A 23 5.58 4.53 4.98
CA VAL A 23 4.41 5.36 4.60
C VAL A 23 3.17 5.17 5.49
N GLY A 24 3.16 4.14 6.34
CA GLY A 24 2.04 3.84 7.24
C GLY A 24 2.23 2.53 8.00
N LEU A 25 1.24 2.19 8.83
CA LEU A 25 1.21 0.96 9.63
C LEU A 25 0.01 0.09 9.25
N VAL A 26 0.22 -1.23 9.18
CA VAL A 26 -0.85 -2.21 8.93
C VAL A 26 -1.93 -2.11 10.00
N GLY A 27 -3.18 -2.31 9.62
CA GLY A 27 -4.31 -2.25 10.53
C GLY A 27 -5.48 -3.12 10.10
N ASN A 28 -6.66 -2.71 10.53
CA ASN A 28 -7.93 -3.38 10.26
C ASN A 28 -9.06 -2.36 10.06
N THR A 29 -8.79 -1.25 9.35
CA THR A 29 -9.78 -0.18 9.13
C THR A 29 -10.63 -0.44 7.88
N GLY A 30 -11.84 0.12 7.84
CA GLY A 30 -12.77 -0.01 6.72
C GLY A 30 -13.38 -1.41 6.61
N LEU A 31 -13.61 -1.87 5.38
CA LEU A 31 -14.17 -3.21 5.12
C LEU A 31 -13.07 -4.27 5.25
N SER A 32 -12.84 -4.74 6.48
CA SER A 32 -11.85 -5.76 6.80
C SER A 32 -12.33 -6.63 7.98
N THR A 33 -12.00 -7.92 7.96
CA THR A 33 -12.39 -8.89 9.00
C THR A 33 -11.28 -9.19 10.01
N GLY A 34 -10.04 -8.81 9.72
CA GLY A 34 -8.89 -8.98 10.62
C GLY A 34 -7.65 -8.23 10.10
N PRO A 35 -6.61 -8.05 10.94
CA PRO A 35 -5.45 -7.25 10.57
C PRO A 35 -4.69 -7.83 9.37
N HIS A 36 -4.59 -7.05 8.28
CA HIS A 36 -3.85 -7.43 7.08
C HIS A 36 -3.53 -6.21 6.23
N LEU A 37 -2.59 -6.37 5.28
CA LEU A 37 -2.30 -5.36 4.27
C LEU A 37 -3.02 -5.71 2.97
N HIS A 38 -3.83 -4.78 2.48
CA HIS A 38 -4.24 -4.78 1.07
C HIS A 38 -3.30 -3.87 0.29
N TRP A 39 -2.56 -4.46 -0.65
CA TRP A 39 -1.62 -3.76 -1.52
C TRP A 39 -2.00 -3.97 -2.99
N GLU A 40 -2.18 -2.86 -3.71
CA GLU A 40 -2.52 -2.86 -5.14
C GLU A 40 -1.44 -2.12 -5.93
N VAL A 41 -1.10 -2.65 -7.11
CA VAL A 41 -0.24 -1.98 -8.08
C VAL A 41 -1.00 -1.76 -9.37
N ARG A 42 -0.82 -0.57 -9.95
CA ARG A 42 -1.36 -0.23 -11.26
C ARG A 42 -0.24 0.15 -12.21
N VAL A 43 -0.28 -0.38 -13.42
CA VAL A 43 0.62 -0.03 -14.52
C VAL A 43 -0.24 0.49 -15.66
N GLN A 44 0.03 1.71 -16.13
CA GLN A 44 -0.79 2.37 -17.15
C GLN A 44 -2.29 2.46 -16.79
N GLY A 45 -2.60 2.62 -15.51
CA GLY A 45 -3.97 2.73 -15.00
C GLY A 45 -4.65 1.39 -14.70
N GLU A 46 -4.13 0.28 -15.22
CA GLU A 46 -4.70 -1.06 -15.03
C GLU A 46 -4.13 -1.77 -13.81
N ARG A 47 -4.97 -2.52 -13.10
CA ARG A 47 -4.54 -3.35 -11.96
C ARG A 47 -3.74 -4.55 -12.47
N VAL A 48 -2.59 -4.78 -11.86
CA VAL A 48 -1.73 -5.93 -12.17
C VAL A 48 -1.43 -6.72 -10.91
N ASP A 49 -1.07 -8.00 -11.07
CA ASP A 49 -0.56 -8.82 -9.97
C ASP A 49 0.75 -8.21 -9.42
N PRO A 50 0.75 -7.69 -8.18
CA PRO A 50 1.92 -7.01 -7.60
C PRO A 50 3.14 -7.93 -7.47
N MET A 51 2.92 -9.24 -7.27
CA MET A 51 4.01 -10.18 -7.01
C MET A 51 4.95 -10.34 -8.20
N ARG A 52 4.48 -10.04 -9.42
CA ARG A 52 5.29 -10.07 -10.64
C ARG A 52 6.28 -8.90 -10.75
N LEU A 53 6.11 -7.87 -9.92
CA LEU A 53 6.93 -6.65 -9.95
C LEU A 53 7.95 -6.58 -8.81
N LEU A 54 7.91 -7.53 -7.88
CA LEU A 54 8.94 -7.64 -6.86
C LEU A 54 10.23 -8.14 -7.50
N ALA A 55 11.30 -7.37 -7.32
CA ALA A 55 12.64 -7.89 -7.54
C ALA A 55 12.88 -9.03 -6.54
N GLN A 56 13.32 -10.18 -7.03
CA GLN A 56 13.76 -11.30 -6.19
C GLN A 56 15.15 -11.02 -5.63
#